data_AF-A0A327H7T7-F1
#
_entry.id   AF-A0A327H7T7-F1
#
_cell.length_a   1.000
_cell.length_b   1.000
_cell.length_c   1.000
_cell.angle_alpha   90.00
_cell.angle_beta   90.00
_cell.angle_gamma   90.00
#
_symmetry.space_group_name_H-M   'P 1'
#
loop_
_entity.id
_entity.type
_entity.pdbx_description
1 polymer ?
#
loop_
_entity_poly.entity_id
_entity_poly.type
_entity_poly.pdbx_seq_one_letter_code
_entity_poly.pdbx_strand_id
1 'polypeptide(L)'
;MSEEFALAPGLAWALGQVEDDSSAGGPRRRGPDPRLALREWVQNGARTRLGRMIISGEITSFEQAISSRLPIREPEIVDAFFQPNLHVEMIGRPRRIQRMTDSGQRTRFNVMVVVGNKDGVVGLATSKGKEVASTIQKATNKAKLNMISVRRGNGSWESGGGPGRSVPMKITGRAGSTRITLMPAPTGKGLVIGETGRMILDMAGITDVWSSSKGQTRTQYNFARATFNALKETNRLRISREDVERLHIARGGMS
;
A
#
# COMPACT_ATOMS: atom_id res chain seq x y z
N MET A 1 31.69 -0.76 -23.28
CA MET A 1 30.91 0.35 -22.69
C MET A 1 29.65 -0.26 -22.12
N SER A 2 29.68 -0.69 -20.86
CA SER A 2 28.50 -1.20 -20.16
C SER A 2 27.58 -0.01 -19.88
N GLU A 3 26.42 0.03 -20.55
CA GLU A 3 25.35 0.97 -20.19
C GLU A 3 25.04 0.79 -18.71
N GLU A 4 25.09 1.88 -17.96
CA GLU A 4 24.69 1.90 -16.55
C GLU A 4 23.16 1.81 -16.52
N PHE A 5 22.64 0.58 -16.52
CA PHE A 5 21.20 0.34 -16.46
C PHE A 5 20.67 0.90 -15.14
N ALA A 6 19.84 1.94 -15.23
CA ALA A 6 19.10 2.45 -14.08
C ALA A 6 18.14 1.35 -13.59
N LEU A 7 18.49 0.70 -12.49
CA LEU A 7 17.69 -0.36 -11.87
C LEU A 7 16.64 0.22 -10.92
N ALA A 8 15.53 -0.50 -10.75
CA ALA A 8 14.56 -0.16 -9.71
C ALA A 8 15.21 -0.17 -8.31
N PRO A 9 14.86 0.75 -7.40
CA PRO A 9 15.55 0.93 -6.12
C PRO A 9 15.64 -0.36 -5.25
N GLY A 10 14.58 -1.16 -5.22
CA GLY A 10 14.55 -2.43 -4.49
C GLY A 10 15.39 -3.52 -5.16
N LEU A 11 15.50 -3.51 -6.49
CA LEU A 11 16.43 -4.41 -7.21
C LEU A 11 17.88 -4.03 -6.94
N ALA A 12 18.21 -2.74 -6.99
CA ALA A 12 19.54 -2.24 -6.64
C ALA A 12 19.91 -2.64 -5.21
N TRP A 13 18.98 -2.52 -4.25
CA TRP A 13 19.16 -2.94 -2.86
C TRP A 13 19.33 -4.46 -2.68
N ALA A 14 18.68 -5.27 -3.52
CA ALA A 14 18.80 -6.72 -3.48
C ALA A 14 20.11 -7.21 -4.12
N LEU A 15 20.57 -6.55 -5.20
CA LEU A 15 21.77 -6.91 -5.96
C LEU A 15 23.06 -6.24 -5.44
N GLY A 16 22.95 -5.21 -4.61
CA GLY A 16 24.09 -4.56 -3.97
C GLY A 16 24.97 -5.54 -3.17
N GLN A 17 26.28 -5.27 -3.14
CA GLN A 17 27.23 -6.06 -2.36
C GLN A 17 26.92 -5.94 -0.87
N VAL A 18 26.95 -7.08 -0.19
CA VAL A 18 26.82 -7.16 1.26
C VAL A 18 28.21 -6.87 1.81
N GLU A 19 28.41 -5.74 2.50
CA GLU A 19 29.45 -5.72 3.53
C GLU A 19 29.05 -6.79 4.53
N ASP A 20 29.88 -7.82 4.67
CA ASP A 20 29.69 -8.93 5.62
C ASP A 20 29.72 -8.39 7.05
N ASP A 21 28.61 -7.79 7.49
CA ASP A 21 28.38 -7.47 8.89
C ASP A 21 28.00 -8.76 9.63
N SER A 22 28.98 -9.66 9.68
CA SER A 22 28.99 -10.88 10.50
C SER A 22 28.99 -10.57 12.01
N SER A 23 28.95 -9.29 12.39
CA SER A 23 28.90 -8.80 13.78
C SER A 23 27.51 -8.35 14.26
N ALA A 24 26.52 -8.14 13.39
CA ALA A 24 25.20 -7.69 13.82
C ALA A 24 24.24 -8.86 14.06
N GLY A 25 24.26 -9.42 15.27
CA GLY A 25 23.24 -10.34 15.79
C GLY A 25 21.86 -9.70 15.94
N GLY A 26 21.26 -9.29 14.82
CA GLY A 26 19.90 -8.77 14.78
C GLY A 26 18.87 -9.84 15.12
N PRO A 27 17.68 -9.47 15.63
CA PRO A 27 16.61 -10.43 15.92
C PRO A 27 16.31 -11.25 14.65
N ARG A 28 16.35 -12.59 14.76
CA ARG A 28 15.98 -13.51 13.66
C ARG A 28 14.64 -13.05 13.08
N ARG A 29 14.66 -12.41 11.91
CA ARG A 29 13.45 -11.95 11.23
C ARG A 29 12.60 -13.17 10.93
N ARG A 30 11.42 -13.24 11.53
CA ARG A 30 10.52 -14.40 11.43
C ARG A 30 9.69 -14.25 10.14
N GLY A 31 10.23 -14.67 9.00
CA GLY A 31 9.55 -14.65 7.70
C GLY A 31 10.51 -14.91 6.53
N PRO A 32 10.01 -15.18 5.31
CA PRO A 32 10.86 -15.32 4.12
C PRO A 32 11.66 -14.05 3.86
N ASP A 33 12.97 -14.16 3.64
CA ASP A 33 13.81 -12.99 3.44
C ASP A 33 13.48 -12.29 2.12
N PRO A 34 13.06 -11.01 2.17
CA PRO A 34 12.63 -10.29 0.98
C PRO A 34 13.74 -10.12 -0.07
N ARG A 35 14.99 -10.00 0.37
CA ARG A 35 16.18 -9.93 -0.51
C ARG A 35 16.38 -11.19 -1.33
N LEU A 36 16.30 -12.35 -0.67
CA LEU A 36 16.51 -13.64 -1.33
C LEU A 36 15.41 -13.90 -2.35
N ALA A 37 14.16 -13.60 -2.00
CA ALA A 37 13.04 -13.70 -2.92
C ALA A 37 13.23 -12.83 -4.18
N LEU A 38 13.76 -11.61 -4.05
CA LEU A 38 14.08 -10.76 -5.20
C LEU A 38 15.22 -11.31 -6.05
N ARG A 39 16.29 -11.84 -5.44
CA ARG A 39 17.41 -12.46 -6.17
C ARG A 39 16.95 -13.69 -6.94
N GLU A 40 16.18 -14.57 -6.30
CA GLU A 40 15.59 -15.74 -6.95
C GLU A 40 14.65 -15.34 -8.09
N TRP A 41 13.88 -14.26 -7.93
CA TRP A 41 13.00 -13.76 -8.98
C TRP A 41 13.77 -13.26 -10.20
N VAL A 42 14.87 -12.54 -9.99
CA VAL A 42 15.77 -12.09 -11.06
C VAL A 42 16.42 -13.29 -11.78
N GLN A 43 16.90 -14.27 -11.01
CA GLN A 43 17.58 -15.46 -11.55
C GLN A 43 16.65 -16.39 -12.32
N ASN A 44 15.44 -16.65 -11.79
CA ASN A 44 14.46 -17.52 -12.44
C ASN A 44 13.77 -16.85 -13.64
N GLY A 45 13.93 -15.53 -13.78
CA GLY A 45 13.27 -14.72 -14.79
C GLY A 45 11.81 -14.44 -14.44
N ALA A 46 11.39 -13.18 -14.62
CA ALA A 46 10.01 -12.80 -14.43
C ALA A 46 9.07 -13.52 -15.41
N ARG A 47 7.91 -13.95 -14.89
CA ARG A 47 6.92 -14.70 -15.67
C ARG A 47 6.14 -13.78 -16.61
N THR A 48 5.92 -12.54 -16.19
CA THR A 48 5.13 -11.53 -16.88
C THR A 48 5.98 -10.55 -17.69
N ARG A 49 5.38 -9.95 -18.72
CA ARG A 49 6.02 -8.91 -19.55
C ARG A 49 6.50 -7.72 -18.71
N LEU A 50 5.66 -7.22 -17.79
CA LEU A 50 6.02 -6.10 -16.93
C LEU A 50 7.18 -6.45 -15.99
N GLY A 51 7.21 -7.67 -15.44
CA GLY A 51 8.36 -8.09 -14.63
C GLY A 51 9.66 -8.16 -15.43
N ARG A 52 9.62 -8.63 -16.68
CA ARG A 52 10.82 -8.64 -17.55
C ARG A 52 11.33 -7.24 -17.87
N MET A 53 10.43 -6.29 -18.13
CA MET A 53 10.78 -4.88 -18.37
C MET A 53 11.42 -4.22 -17.15
N ILE A 54 11.05 -4.66 -15.94
CA ILE A 54 11.65 -4.14 -14.70
C ILE A 54 13.03 -4.73 -14.49
N ILE A 55 13.20 -6.04 -14.73
CA ILE A 55 14.49 -6.72 -14.63
C ILE A 55 15.47 -6.17 -15.69
N SER A 56 14.99 -5.85 -16.91
CA SER A 56 15.81 -5.24 -17.96
C SER A 56 16.17 -3.77 -17.70
N GLY A 57 15.55 -3.13 -16.71
CA GLY A 57 15.79 -1.72 -16.40
C GLY A 57 15.02 -0.72 -17.28
N GLU A 58 14.09 -1.18 -18.13
CA GLU A 58 13.23 -0.28 -18.92
C GLU A 58 12.26 0.53 -18.04
N ILE A 59 11.82 -0.08 -16.93
CA ILE A 59 10.91 0.54 -15.95
C ILE A 59 11.63 0.67 -14.61
N THR A 60 11.93 1.91 -14.23
CA THR A 60 12.69 2.22 -13.00
C THR A 60 11.79 2.62 -11.85
N SER A 61 10.64 3.24 -12.14
CA SER A 61 9.69 3.75 -11.16
C SER A 61 8.34 3.05 -11.19
N PHE A 62 7.68 3.00 -10.03
CA PHE A 62 6.34 2.44 -9.91
C PHE A 62 5.29 3.26 -10.70
N GLU A 63 5.50 4.57 -10.85
CA GLU A 63 4.60 5.42 -11.63
C GLU A 63 4.65 5.11 -13.12
N GLN A 64 5.85 4.82 -13.64
CA GLN A 64 6.03 4.33 -15.00
C GLN A 64 5.39 2.95 -15.19
N ALA A 65 5.49 2.07 -14.18
CA ALA A 65 4.79 0.78 -14.18
C ALA A 65 3.26 0.94 -14.28
N ILE A 66 2.66 1.86 -13.51
CA ILE A 66 1.22 2.17 -13.62
C ILE A 66 0.88 2.76 -14.99
N SER A 67 1.72 3.65 -15.50
CA SER A 67 1.51 4.34 -16.78
C SER A 67 1.58 3.40 -17.98
N SER A 68 2.33 2.29 -17.86
CA SER A 68 2.38 1.22 -18.87
C SER A 68 1.03 0.51 -19.09
N ARG A 69 0.06 0.67 -18.16
CA ARG A 69 -1.26 0.01 -18.15
C ARG A 69 -1.20 -1.52 -18.14
N LEU A 70 -0.03 -2.12 -17.94
CA LEU A 70 0.11 -3.57 -17.78
C LEU A 70 -0.34 -3.99 -16.37
N PRO A 71 -1.05 -5.12 -16.23
CA PRO A 71 -1.52 -5.58 -14.93
C PRO A 71 -0.37 -6.11 -14.07
N ILE A 72 -0.29 -5.66 -12.82
CA ILE A 72 0.65 -6.20 -11.82
C ILE A 72 0.12 -7.55 -11.34
N ARG A 73 0.83 -8.64 -11.66
CA ARG A 73 0.43 -10.02 -11.31
C ARG A 73 1.44 -10.76 -10.42
N GLU A 74 2.62 -10.20 -10.24
CA GLU A 74 3.68 -10.76 -9.39
C GLU A 74 3.89 -9.83 -8.19
N PRO A 75 3.85 -10.34 -6.94
CA PRO A 75 4.14 -9.52 -5.77
C PRO A 75 5.59 -9.03 -5.73
N GLU A 76 6.51 -9.73 -6.38
CA GLU A 76 7.93 -9.41 -6.46
C GLU A 76 8.19 -8.08 -7.20
N ILE A 77 7.33 -7.73 -8.16
CA ILE A 77 7.35 -6.42 -8.86
C ILE A 77 7.29 -5.27 -7.86
N VAL A 78 6.43 -5.39 -6.85
CA VAL A 78 6.25 -4.36 -5.83
C VAL A 78 7.45 -4.31 -4.89
N ASP A 79 7.99 -5.48 -4.57
CA ASP A 79 9.19 -5.59 -3.75
C ASP A 79 10.40 -4.95 -4.44
N ALA A 80 10.52 -5.11 -5.76
CA ALA A 80 11.55 -4.51 -6.59
C ALA A 80 11.52 -2.97 -6.60
N PHE A 81 10.37 -2.34 -6.34
CA PHE A 81 10.27 -0.87 -6.29
C PHE A 81 10.43 -0.31 -4.89
N PHE A 82 9.86 -0.95 -3.87
CA PHE A 82 9.63 -0.30 -2.57
C PHE A 82 10.47 -0.84 -1.41
N GLN A 83 11.22 -1.93 -1.59
CA GLN A 83 12.11 -2.41 -0.52
C GLN A 83 13.36 -1.52 -0.39
N PRO A 84 13.85 -1.25 0.83
CA PRO A 84 13.44 -1.81 2.13
C PRO A 84 12.26 -1.10 2.83
N ASN A 85 11.74 0.00 2.28
CA ASN A 85 10.78 0.89 2.92
C ASN A 85 9.31 0.39 2.92
N LEU A 86 9.10 -0.88 2.59
CA LEU A 86 7.77 -1.46 2.52
C LEU A 86 7.32 -1.99 3.88
N HIS A 87 6.30 -1.38 4.45
CA HIS A 87 5.71 -1.79 5.72
C HIS A 87 4.47 -2.67 5.50
N VAL A 88 4.31 -3.68 6.36
CA VAL A 88 3.19 -4.60 6.36
C VAL A 88 2.56 -4.57 7.74
N GLU A 89 1.25 -4.30 7.80
CA GLU A 89 0.51 -4.28 9.06
C GLU A 89 -0.80 -5.04 8.93
N MET A 90 -1.11 -5.83 9.96
CA MET A 90 -2.37 -6.52 10.05
C MET A 90 -3.40 -5.61 10.71
N ILE A 91 -4.56 -5.45 10.06
CA ILE A 91 -5.64 -4.66 10.63
C ILE A 91 -6.46 -5.52 11.59
N GLY A 92 -6.47 -5.12 12.86
CA GLY A 92 -7.28 -5.74 13.90
C GLY A 92 -6.88 -7.19 14.18
N ARG A 93 -7.83 -7.99 14.69
CA ARG A 93 -7.59 -9.39 15.08
C ARG A 93 -8.04 -10.37 13.97
N PRO A 94 -7.37 -11.53 13.83
CA PRO A 94 -7.81 -12.57 12.90
C PRO A 94 -9.24 -13.01 13.24
N ARG A 95 -10.16 -12.92 12.27
CA ARG A 95 -11.56 -13.30 12.50
C ARG A 95 -11.75 -14.78 12.19
N ARG A 96 -12.16 -15.57 13.19
CA ARG A 96 -12.59 -16.97 12.98
C ARG A 96 -13.95 -16.98 12.29
N ILE A 97 -14.01 -17.61 11.12
CA ILE A 97 -15.24 -17.87 10.36
C ILE A 97 -15.47 -19.38 10.30
N GLN A 98 -16.73 -19.81 10.34
CA GLN A 98 -17.09 -21.21 10.49
C GLN A 98 -18.18 -21.57 9.50
N ARG A 99 -18.04 -22.74 8.86
CA ARG A 99 -19.07 -23.36 8.03
C ARG A 99 -19.52 -24.64 8.72
N MET A 100 -20.82 -24.79 8.95
CA MET A 100 -21.41 -26.02 9.45
C MET A 100 -21.37 -27.09 8.35
N THR A 101 -21.02 -28.31 8.73
CA THR A 101 -21.03 -29.52 7.91
C THR A 101 -21.68 -30.65 8.71
N ASP A 102 -22.09 -31.72 8.04
CA ASP A 102 -22.77 -32.84 8.69
C ASP A 102 -21.88 -33.49 9.78
N SER A 103 -20.56 -33.47 9.57
CA SER A 103 -19.55 -33.96 10.53
C SER A 103 -18.97 -32.85 11.43
N GLY A 104 -19.75 -31.82 11.76
CA GLY A 104 -19.34 -30.73 12.67
C GLY A 104 -18.95 -29.42 11.97
N GLN A 105 -18.05 -28.63 12.56
CA GLN A 105 -17.75 -27.28 12.07
C GLN A 105 -16.38 -27.19 11.40
N ARG A 106 -16.35 -26.75 10.14
CA ARG A 106 -15.11 -26.41 9.42
C ARG A 106 -14.77 -24.95 9.65
N THR A 107 -13.68 -24.69 10.37
CA THR A 107 -13.26 -23.33 10.71
C THR A 107 -12.10 -22.84 9.86
N ARG A 108 -12.10 -21.53 9.59
CA ARG A 108 -11.08 -20.80 8.84
C ARG A 108 -10.86 -19.44 9.48
N PHE A 109 -9.72 -18.83 9.21
CA PHE A 109 -9.43 -17.47 9.63
C PHE A 109 -9.50 -16.54 8.43
N ASN A 110 -10.13 -15.39 8.64
CA ASN A 110 -10.11 -14.26 7.72
C ASN A 110 -9.16 -13.19 8.29
N VAL A 111 -8.19 -12.78 7.48
CA VAL A 111 -7.16 -11.81 7.84
C VAL A 111 -7.21 -10.67 6.84
N MET A 112 -7.08 -9.45 7.35
CA MET A 112 -6.98 -8.22 6.57
C MET A 112 -5.61 -7.59 6.81
N VAL A 113 -4.91 -7.29 5.73
CA VAL A 113 -3.55 -6.74 5.76
C VAL A 113 -3.53 -5.49 4.91
N VAL A 114 -2.87 -4.46 5.44
CA VAL A 114 -2.49 -3.26 4.69
C VAL A 114 -0.99 -3.30 4.47
N VAL A 115 -0.57 -2.88 3.28
CA VAL A 115 0.83 -2.77 2.87
C VAL A 115 1.03 -1.37 2.33
N GLY A 116 2.11 -0.69 2.69
CA GLY A 116 2.38 0.65 2.19
C GLY A 116 3.80 1.12 2.47
N ASN A 117 4.23 2.15 1.75
CA ASN A 117 5.56 2.76 1.88
C ASN A 117 5.55 4.04 2.73
N LYS A 118 4.42 4.37 3.37
CA LYS A 118 4.18 5.66 4.07
C LYS A 118 4.43 6.89 3.20
N ASP A 119 4.47 6.71 1.88
CA ASP A 119 4.83 7.74 0.92
C ASP A 119 3.99 7.61 -0.34
N GLY A 120 2.67 7.73 -0.18
CA GLY A 120 1.75 7.83 -1.29
C GLY A 120 1.42 6.51 -2.00
N VAL A 121 1.83 5.35 -1.48
CA VAL A 121 1.43 4.05 -2.03
C VAL A 121 0.88 3.15 -0.94
N VAL A 122 -0.32 2.61 -1.17
CA VAL A 122 -0.99 1.72 -0.21
C VAL A 122 -1.73 0.60 -0.94
N GLY A 123 -1.75 -0.59 -0.35
CA GLY A 123 -2.49 -1.76 -0.81
C GLY A 123 -3.26 -2.37 0.35
N LEU A 124 -4.51 -2.76 0.10
CA LEU A 124 -5.36 -3.44 1.07
C LEU A 124 -5.80 -4.77 0.48
N ALA A 125 -5.67 -5.85 1.25
CA ALA A 125 -6.26 -7.12 0.86
C ALA A 125 -6.79 -7.91 2.05
N THR A 126 -7.71 -8.81 1.72
CA THR A 126 -8.27 -9.79 2.64
C THR A 126 -8.09 -11.19 2.09
N SER A 127 -7.69 -12.11 2.94
CA SER A 127 -7.52 -13.52 2.60
C SER A 127 -8.10 -14.44 3.67
N LYS A 128 -8.46 -15.64 3.25
CA LYS A 128 -9.01 -16.69 4.13
C LYS A 128 -8.17 -17.96 4.04
N GLY A 129 -7.90 -18.60 5.17
CA GLY A 129 -7.13 -19.84 5.22
C GLY A 129 -7.37 -20.66 6.49
N LYS A 130 -6.70 -21.82 6.58
CA LYS A 130 -6.79 -22.72 7.75
C LYS A 130 -5.93 -22.24 8.91
N GLU A 131 -4.74 -21.74 8.61
CA GLU A 131 -3.76 -21.24 9.59
C GLU A 131 -3.57 -19.74 9.46
N VAL A 132 -3.27 -19.06 10.55
CA VAL A 132 -3.16 -17.60 10.57
C VAL A 132 -1.91 -17.12 9.83
N ALA A 133 -0.73 -17.69 10.14
CA ALA A 133 0.55 -17.26 9.56
C ALA A 133 0.57 -17.37 8.02
N SER A 134 0.17 -18.52 7.48
CA SER A 134 0.10 -18.70 6.02
C SER A 134 -0.99 -17.83 5.37
N THR A 135 -2.05 -17.47 6.10
CA THR A 135 -3.08 -16.54 5.62
C THR A 135 -2.58 -15.09 5.60
N ILE A 136 -1.74 -14.69 6.56
CA ILE A 136 -1.09 -13.37 6.56
C ILE A 136 -0.19 -13.23 5.33
N GLN A 137 0.64 -14.24 5.01
CA GLN A 137 1.49 -14.19 3.81
C GLN A 137 0.64 -14.09 2.54
N LYS A 138 -0.43 -14.89 2.43
CA LYS A 138 -1.37 -14.83 1.30
C LYS A 138 -2.05 -13.47 1.18
N ALA A 139 -2.44 -12.86 2.31
CA ALA A 139 -3.04 -11.53 2.33
C ALA A 139 -2.02 -10.46 1.92
N THR A 140 -0.77 -10.56 2.39
CA THR A 140 0.34 -9.65 2.05
C THR A 140 0.63 -9.69 0.55
N ASN A 141 0.80 -10.88 -0.04
CA ASN A 141 1.01 -11.01 -1.49
C ASN A 141 -0.17 -10.43 -2.27
N LYS A 142 -1.41 -10.68 -1.82
CA LYS A 142 -2.59 -10.10 -2.46
C LYS A 142 -2.69 -8.57 -2.28
N ALA A 143 -2.21 -8.01 -1.18
CA ALA A 143 -2.19 -6.57 -0.93
C ALA A 143 -1.19 -5.88 -1.84
N LYS A 144 0.01 -6.47 -2.04
CA LYS A 144 1.00 -6.01 -3.02
C LYS A 144 0.40 -5.91 -4.43
N LEU A 145 -0.33 -6.94 -4.87
CA LEU A 145 -1.01 -6.92 -6.16
C LEU A 145 -2.12 -5.86 -6.29
N ASN A 146 -2.70 -5.41 -5.17
CA ASN A 146 -3.79 -4.42 -5.14
C ASN A 146 -3.30 -3.06 -4.63
N MET A 147 -2.07 -2.67 -4.97
CA MET A 147 -1.55 -1.34 -4.64
C MET A 147 -2.20 -0.24 -5.48
N ILE A 148 -2.37 0.91 -4.84
CA ILE A 148 -2.82 2.15 -5.46
C ILE A 148 -1.82 3.26 -5.13
N SER A 149 -1.56 4.14 -6.10
CA SER A 149 -0.96 5.45 -5.85
C SER A 149 -2.01 6.33 -5.17
N VAL A 150 -1.66 7.10 -4.17
CA VAL A 150 -2.53 8.05 -3.48
C VAL A 150 -2.05 9.46 -3.83
N ARG A 151 -2.99 10.33 -4.21
CA ARG A 151 -2.71 11.75 -4.38
C ARG A 151 -2.78 12.43 -3.01
N ARG A 152 -1.73 13.16 -2.67
CA ARG A 152 -1.60 13.94 -1.44
C ARG A 152 -1.42 15.40 -1.81
N GLY A 153 -1.81 16.30 -0.93
CA GLY A 153 -1.62 17.73 -1.13
C GLY A 153 -2.08 18.53 0.07
N ASN A 154 -2.13 19.84 -0.14
CA ASN A 154 -2.61 20.79 0.83
C ASN A 154 -3.94 21.38 0.36
N GLY A 155 -5.04 20.81 0.85
CA GLY A 155 -6.40 21.19 0.45
C GLY A 155 -7.15 22.04 1.47
N SER A 156 -6.56 22.34 2.63
CA SER A 156 -7.30 22.94 3.74
C SER A 156 -7.25 24.45 3.65
N TRP A 157 -8.40 25.10 3.81
CA TRP A 157 -8.52 26.55 3.82
C TRP A 157 -7.76 27.21 4.99
N GLU A 158 -7.48 26.44 6.04
CA GLU A 158 -6.76 26.88 7.25
C GLU A 158 -5.23 26.78 7.11
N SER A 159 -4.74 26.15 6.04
CA SER A 159 -3.30 25.93 5.86
C SER A 159 -2.64 27.08 5.13
N GLY A 160 -1.40 27.39 5.52
CA GLY A 160 -0.52 28.20 4.68
C GLY A 160 -0.14 27.48 3.39
N GLY A 161 0.54 28.19 2.49
CA GLY A 161 1.09 27.60 1.25
C GLY A 161 2.17 26.55 1.52
N GLY A 162 2.38 25.63 0.57
CA GLY A 162 3.42 24.61 0.62
C GLY A 162 2.92 23.17 0.45
N PRO A 163 3.85 22.20 0.34
CA PRO A 163 3.52 20.80 0.15
C PRO A 163 2.84 20.23 1.41
N GLY A 164 1.66 19.65 1.21
CA GLY A 164 0.86 19.07 2.29
C GLY A 164 0.84 17.54 2.25
N ARG A 165 0.77 16.93 3.43
CA ARG A 165 0.53 15.49 3.61
C ARG A 165 -0.94 15.18 3.96
N SER A 166 -1.88 16.00 3.45
CA SER A 166 -3.31 15.80 3.59
C SER A 166 -3.94 15.28 2.29
N VAL A 167 -5.24 15.05 2.31
CA VAL A 167 -6.03 14.78 1.11
C VAL A 167 -6.28 16.11 0.39
N PRO A 168 -6.10 16.21 -0.93
CA PRO A 168 -6.22 17.48 -1.65
C PRO A 168 -7.64 18.06 -1.67
N MET A 169 -8.66 17.22 -1.59
CA MET A 169 -10.06 17.65 -1.65
C MET A 169 -10.97 16.69 -0.88
N LYS A 170 -12.21 17.11 -0.64
CA LYS A 170 -13.20 16.26 0.02
C LYS A 170 -13.52 15.04 -0.84
N ILE A 171 -13.23 13.86 -0.30
CA ILE A 171 -13.46 12.57 -0.97
C ILE A 171 -14.41 11.72 -0.15
N THR A 172 -15.22 10.92 -0.84
CA THR A 172 -16.14 9.98 -0.19
C THR A 172 -15.89 8.58 -0.71
N GLY A 173 -15.79 7.62 0.21
CA GLY A 173 -15.66 6.20 -0.08
C GLY A 173 -16.81 5.42 0.56
N ARG A 174 -17.27 4.37 -0.15
CA ARG A 174 -18.35 3.50 0.32
C ARG A 174 -17.94 2.04 0.25
N ALA A 175 -18.36 1.27 1.25
CA ALA A 175 -18.38 -0.19 1.21
C ALA A 175 -19.57 -0.71 2.02
N GLY A 176 -20.52 -1.37 1.35
CA GLY A 176 -21.78 -1.79 1.96
C GLY A 176 -22.60 -0.59 2.47
N SER A 177 -22.95 -0.62 3.75
CA SER A 177 -23.66 0.47 4.45
C SER A 177 -22.72 1.55 4.99
N THR A 178 -21.41 1.28 5.09
CA THR A 178 -20.43 2.21 5.65
C THR A 178 -20.02 3.24 4.58
N ARG A 179 -20.11 4.53 4.94
CA ARG A 179 -19.64 5.65 4.13
C ARG A 179 -18.63 6.44 4.94
N ILE A 180 -17.47 6.74 4.35
CA ILE A 180 -16.42 7.55 4.97
C ILE A 180 -16.16 8.73 4.06
N THR A 181 -16.19 9.93 4.64
CA THR A 181 -15.82 11.16 3.98
C THR A 181 -14.51 11.63 4.58
N LEU A 182 -13.48 11.78 3.77
CA LEU A 182 -12.21 12.38 4.18
C LEU A 182 -12.18 13.81 3.65
N MET A 183 -11.83 14.75 4.52
CA MET A 183 -11.75 16.18 4.26
C MET A 183 -10.32 16.65 4.53
N PRO A 184 -9.81 17.61 3.75
CA PRO A 184 -8.50 18.20 3.99
C PRO A 184 -8.43 18.79 5.40
N ALA A 185 -7.29 18.64 6.05
CA ALA A 185 -7.01 19.20 7.37
C ALA A 185 -5.70 19.99 7.34
N PRO A 186 -5.53 20.99 8.23
CA PRO A 186 -4.28 21.71 8.32
C PRO A 186 -3.14 20.86 8.88
N THR A 187 -1.91 21.25 8.54
CA THR A 187 -0.69 20.57 8.99
C THR A 187 -0.60 20.54 10.51
N GLY A 188 -0.32 19.37 11.08
CA GLY A 188 -0.15 19.19 12.52
C GLY A 188 -1.45 18.86 13.27
N LYS A 189 -2.59 18.72 12.58
CA LYS A 189 -3.85 18.30 13.19
C LYS A 189 -3.87 16.82 13.59
N GLY A 190 -3.15 16.00 12.84
CA GLY A 190 -3.13 14.55 12.95
C GLY A 190 -4.33 13.87 12.29
N LEU A 191 -4.32 12.53 12.38
CA LEU A 191 -5.37 11.68 11.81
C LEU A 191 -6.60 11.63 12.73
N VAL A 192 -7.66 12.37 12.38
CA VAL A 192 -8.95 12.34 13.09
C VAL A 192 -9.86 11.29 12.46
N ILE A 193 -9.56 10.01 12.72
CA ILE A 193 -10.32 8.85 12.24
C ILE A 193 -10.21 7.69 13.24
N GLY A 194 -11.13 6.72 13.15
CA GLY A 194 -11.05 5.47 13.90
C GLY A 194 -9.79 4.65 13.56
N GLU A 195 -9.36 3.81 14.49
CA GLU A 195 -8.10 3.05 14.46
C GLU A 195 -7.81 2.35 13.12
N THR A 196 -8.80 1.61 12.59
CA THR A 196 -8.66 0.92 11.30
C THR A 196 -8.38 1.87 10.12
N GLY A 197 -8.98 3.06 10.15
CA GLY A 197 -8.74 4.08 9.12
C GLY A 197 -7.40 4.76 9.31
N ARG A 198 -6.99 4.96 10.58
CA ARG A 198 -5.69 5.54 10.94
C ARG A 198 -4.54 4.71 10.37
N MET A 199 -4.57 3.39 10.56
CA MET A 199 -3.57 2.47 10.01
C MET A 199 -3.46 2.61 8.47
N ILE A 200 -4.58 2.69 7.76
CA ILE A 200 -4.59 2.80 6.30
C ILE A 200 -4.05 4.16 5.83
N LEU A 201 -4.43 5.26 6.49
CA LEU A 201 -3.97 6.60 6.13
C LEU A 201 -2.49 6.81 6.45
N ASP A 202 -2.01 6.26 7.59
CA ASP A 202 -0.59 6.29 7.95
C ASP A 202 0.26 5.55 6.91
N MET A 203 -0.18 4.35 6.49
CA MET A 203 0.49 3.57 5.45
C MET A 203 0.47 4.25 4.08
N ALA A 204 -0.54 5.09 3.81
CA ALA A 204 -0.61 5.91 2.61
C ALA A 204 0.29 7.18 2.69
N GLY A 205 0.87 7.48 3.85
CA GLY A 205 1.69 8.68 4.04
C GLY A 205 0.87 9.96 4.20
N ILE A 206 -0.35 9.84 4.70
CA ILE A 206 -1.24 10.95 5.04
C ILE A 206 -1.14 11.19 6.54
N THR A 207 -0.78 12.42 6.94
CA THR A 207 -0.60 12.79 8.35
C THR A 207 -1.84 13.46 8.95
N ASP A 208 -2.54 14.26 8.15
CA ASP A 208 -3.58 15.17 8.63
C ASP A 208 -4.86 14.99 7.83
N VAL A 209 -5.96 14.58 8.49
CA VAL A 209 -7.27 14.42 7.85
C VAL A 209 -8.40 14.62 8.85
N TRP A 210 -9.43 15.35 8.41
CA TRP A 210 -10.75 15.33 9.03
C TRP A 210 -11.59 14.19 8.43
N SER A 211 -12.20 13.36 9.28
CA SER A 211 -13.08 12.30 8.78
C SER A 211 -14.50 12.42 9.32
N SER A 212 -15.47 12.05 8.50
CA SER A 212 -16.85 11.84 8.91
C SER A 212 -17.30 10.49 8.40
N SER A 213 -17.68 9.60 9.32
CA SER A 213 -18.19 8.26 9.01
C SER A 213 -19.68 8.16 9.28
N LYS A 214 -20.44 7.57 8.35
CA LYS A 214 -21.87 7.28 8.48
C LYS A 214 -22.14 5.80 8.21
N GLY A 215 -23.21 5.27 8.82
CA GLY A 215 -23.60 3.86 8.72
C GLY A 215 -22.92 2.96 9.75
N GLN A 216 -22.89 1.65 9.51
CA GLN A 216 -22.36 0.68 10.49
C GLN A 216 -20.83 0.61 10.42
N THR A 217 -20.17 1.32 11.32
CA THR A 217 -18.69 1.41 11.40
C THR A 217 -18.05 0.28 12.21
N ARG A 218 -18.83 -0.44 13.02
CA ARG A 218 -18.35 -1.59 13.83
C ARG A 218 -17.75 -2.71 12.97
N THR A 219 -18.19 -2.83 11.72
CA THR A 219 -17.69 -3.83 10.77
C THR A 219 -16.36 -3.37 10.17
N GLN A 220 -15.24 -3.72 10.82
CA GLN A 220 -13.88 -3.31 10.41
C GLN A 220 -13.57 -3.55 8.94
N TYR A 221 -14.04 -4.67 8.37
CA TYR A 221 -13.84 -5.00 6.95
C TYR A 221 -14.45 -3.97 6.00
N ASN A 222 -15.69 -3.53 6.27
CA ASN A 222 -16.36 -2.52 5.45
C ASN A 222 -15.74 -1.15 5.69
N PHE A 223 -15.39 -0.84 6.94
CA PHE A 223 -14.74 0.43 7.27
C PHE A 223 -13.39 0.57 6.55
N ALA A 224 -12.51 -0.43 6.63
CA ALA A 224 -11.23 -0.45 5.92
C ALA A 224 -11.39 -0.32 4.41
N ARG A 225 -12.33 -1.08 3.82
CA ARG A 225 -12.61 -1.00 2.38
C ARG A 225 -13.18 0.36 1.98
N ALA A 226 -14.03 0.98 2.80
CA ALA A 226 -14.56 2.30 2.53
C ALA A 226 -13.45 3.36 2.54
N THR A 227 -12.50 3.28 3.50
CA THR A 227 -11.33 4.17 3.54
C THR A 227 -10.44 3.98 2.31
N PHE A 228 -10.13 2.73 1.96
CA PHE A 228 -9.31 2.43 0.78
C PHE A 228 -10.00 2.87 -0.53
N ASN A 229 -11.32 2.69 -0.62
CA ASN A 229 -12.10 3.18 -1.76
C ASN A 229 -12.10 4.71 -1.83
N ALA A 230 -12.15 5.42 -0.70
CA ALA A 230 -12.04 6.88 -0.70
C ALA A 230 -10.71 7.33 -1.32
N LEU A 231 -9.59 6.70 -0.94
CA LEU A 231 -8.27 6.98 -1.51
C LEU A 231 -8.20 6.66 -3.02
N LYS A 232 -8.91 5.61 -3.45
CA LYS A 232 -9.03 5.26 -4.87
C LYS A 232 -9.82 6.32 -5.65
N GLU A 233 -10.86 6.90 -5.06
CA GLU A 233 -11.61 8.01 -5.69
C GLU A 233 -10.73 9.25 -5.89
N THR A 234 -9.72 9.49 -5.03
CA THR A 234 -8.78 10.61 -5.22
C THR A 234 -8.10 10.59 -6.59
N ASN A 235 -7.80 9.41 -7.13
CA ASN A 235 -7.21 9.27 -8.47
C ASN A 235 -8.21 9.48 -9.61
N ARG A 236 -9.50 9.27 -9.35
CA ARG A 236 -10.55 9.42 -10.37
C ARG A 236 -10.99 10.86 -10.55
N LEU A 237 -10.78 11.69 -9.53
CA LEU A 237 -11.08 13.12 -9.59
C LEU A 237 -10.28 13.75 -10.74
N ARG A 238 -10.99 14.43 -11.61
CA ARG A 238 -10.41 15.28 -12.65
C ARG A 238 -10.03 16.58 -11.98
N ILE A 239 -8.75 16.93 -12.07
CA ILE A 239 -8.17 18.09 -11.42
C ILE A 239 -7.58 18.97 -12.51
N SER A 240 -7.84 20.28 -12.45
CA SER A 240 -7.18 21.24 -13.36
C SER A 240 -5.69 21.32 -13.03
N ARG A 241 -4.86 21.70 -14.01
CA ARG A 241 -3.42 21.92 -13.75
C ARG A 241 -3.20 23.03 -12.71
N GLU A 242 -4.03 24.08 -12.78
CA GLU A 242 -4.03 25.17 -11.80
C GLU A 242 -4.29 24.68 -10.37
N ASP A 243 -5.23 23.74 -10.20
CA ASP A 243 -5.55 23.17 -8.89
C ASP A 243 -4.41 22.26 -8.37
N VAL A 244 -3.70 21.57 -9.28
CA VAL A 244 -2.54 20.75 -8.93
C VAL A 244 -1.42 21.61 -8.37
N GLU A 245 -1.14 22.75 -9.02
CA GLU A 245 -0.12 23.70 -8.57
C GLU A 245 -0.54 24.40 -7.27
N ARG A 246 -1.77 24.93 -7.22
CA ARG A 246 -2.30 25.65 -6.05
C ARG A 246 -2.33 24.77 -4.80
N LEU A 247 -2.71 23.51 -4.93
CA LEU A 247 -2.84 22.58 -3.80
C LEU A 247 -1.60 21.70 -3.60
N HIS A 248 -0.53 21.94 -4.38
CA HIS A 248 0.70 21.14 -4.39
C HIS A 248 0.45 19.63 -4.43
N ILE A 249 -0.38 19.19 -5.39
CA ILE A 249 -0.82 17.79 -5.45
C ILE A 249 0.30 16.91 -6.00
N ALA A 250 0.88 16.09 -5.13
CA ALA A 250 1.81 15.04 -5.52
C ALA A 250 1.05 13.73 -5.76
N ARG A 251 1.39 13.03 -6.85
CA ARG A 251 1.00 11.64 -7.08
C ARG A 251 2.18 10.77 -6.64
N GLY A 252 1.91 9.75 -5.82
CA GLY A 252 2.96 8.81 -5.40
C GLY A 252 3.93 9.39 -4.37
N GLY A 253 5.16 8.88 -4.40
CA GLY A 253 6.22 9.25 -3.47
C GLY A 253 6.74 10.66 -3.72
N MET A 254 7.08 11.38 -2.64
CA MET A 254 7.72 12.69 -2.75
C MET A 254 9.23 12.47 -2.84
N SER A 255 9.72 12.34 -4.07
CA SER A 255 11.15 12.44 -4.40
C SER A 255 11.34 13.60 -5.36
#